data_AF-A0AAU7CHQ5-F1
#
_entry.id   AF-A0AAU7CHQ5-F1
#
_cell.length_a   1.000
_cell.length_b   1.000
_cell.length_c   1.000
_cell.angle_alpha   90.00
_cell.angle_beta   90.00
_cell.angle_gamma   90.00
#
_symmetry.space_group_name_H-M   'P 1'
#
loop_
_entity.id
_entity.type
_entity.pdbx_description
1 polymer ?
#
loop_
_entity_poly.entity_id
_entity_poly.type
_entity_poly.pdbx_seq_one_letter_code
_entity_poly.pdbx_strand_id
1 'polypeptide(L)'
;MPSRQPKRSRVLPSQKQPEPVAELRQALTKRKKAELVEVLMELAQGDRGVLRKLTARFDVAMTLDALVAATRQHIADATDFDERDANRNFDYDDEAYSQVKRNLECMIGSGQLQHAMLLALELMKQGSSQVEMSDEGLMTDDIQECLNVVIAALRKCDLPAAEVIAWCSAMVDNDRVGFIASESLQSLQNHFQKLAAR
;
A
#
# COMPACT_ATOMS: atom_id res chain seq x y z
N MET A 1 56.77 -2.82 -38.98
CA MET A 1 55.83 -2.47 -37.89
C MET A 1 54.57 -3.32 -38.07
N PRO A 2 54.21 -4.19 -37.11
CA PRO A 2 53.24 -5.27 -37.32
C PRO A 2 51.78 -4.81 -37.29
N SER A 3 50.97 -5.46 -38.11
CA SER A 3 49.53 -5.27 -38.30
C SER A 3 48.71 -5.51 -37.02
N ARG A 4 47.80 -4.58 -36.69
CA ARG A 4 46.83 -4.70 -35.59
C ARG A 4 45.65 -5.57 -36.04
N GLN A 5 45.48 -6.74 -35.41
CA GLN A 5 44.24 -7.54 -35.53
C GLN A 5 43.07 -6.84 -34.80
N PRO A 6 41.85 -6.84 -35.35
CA PRO A 6 40.67 -6.36 -34.64
C PRO A 6 40.22 -7.40 -33.59
N LYS A 7 40.05 -6.92 -32.35
CA LYS A 7 39.51 -7.70 -31.22
C LYS A 7 38.10 -8.17 -31.54
N ARG A 8 37.89 -9.49 -31.58
CA ARG A 8 36.55 -10.11 -31.57
C ARG A 8 35.83 -9.69 -30.29
N SER A 9 34.73 -8.95 -30.44
CA SER A 9 33.80 -8.66 -29.36
C SER A 9 33.17 -9.96 -28.87
N ARG A 10 33.35 -10.23 -27.58
CA ARG A 10 32.81 -11.38 -26.87
C ARG A 10 31.31 -11.14 -26.70
N VAL A 11 30.48 -11.89 -27.43
CA VAL A 11 29.03 -11.94 -27.18
C VAL A 11 28.84 -12.56 -25.80
N LEU A 12 28.29 -11.77 -24.87
CA LEU A 12 27.86 -12.24 -23.56
C LEU A 12 26.71 -13.25 -23.74
N PRO A 13 26.76 -14.45 -23.13
CA PRO A 13 25.67 -15.40 -23.24
C PRO A 13 24.44 -14.88 -22.49
N SER A 14 23.33 -14.83 -23.22
CA SER A 14 21.97 -14.66 -22.73
C SER A 14 21.73 -15.47 -21.46
N GLN A 15 21.29 -14.80 -20.40
CA GLN A 15 20.86 -15.41 -19.14
C GLN A 15 19.77 -16.45 -19.44
N LYS A 16 20.12 -17.74 -19.31
CA LYS A 16 19.13 -18.82 -19.25
C LYS A 16 18.33 -18.63 -17.96
N GLN A 17 17.00 -18.48 -18.09
CA GLN A 17 16.11 -18.58 -16.94
C GLN A 17 16.33 -19.94 -16.23
N PRO A 18 16.26 -20.00 -14.90
CA PRO A 18 16.49 -21.23 -14.14
C PRO A 18 15.54 -22.34 -14.62
N GLU A 19 16.07 -23.54 -14.88
CA GLU A 19 15.35 -24.68 -15.48
C GLU A 19 13.95 -24.98 -14.90
N PRO A 20 13.71 -24.90 -13.57
CA PRO A 20 12.39 -25.17 -13.00
C PRO A 20 11.28 -24.24 -13.51
N VAL A 21 11.60 -22.97 -13.76
CA VAL A 21 10.63 -21.98 -14.29
C VAL A 21 10.30 -22.28 -15.75
N ALA A 22 11.28 -22.77 -16.52
CA ALA A 22 11.09 -23.14 -17.91
C ALA A 22 10.21 -24.39 -18.05
N GLU A 23 10.44 -25.40 -17.22
CA GLU A 23 9.61 -26.61 -17.16
C GLU A 23 8.17 -26.31 -16.74
N LEU A 24 7.99 -25.48 -15.70
CA LEU A 24 6.68 -25.03 -15.26
C LEU A 24 5.95 -24.29 -16.39
N ARG A 25 6.63 -23.36 -17.07
CA ARG A 25 6.06 -22.64 -18.22
C ARG A 25 5.60 -23.60 -19.32
N GLN A 26 6.40 -24.63 -19.63
CA GLN A 26 6.06 -25.62 -20.65
C GLN A 26 4.89 -26.52 -20.23
N ALA A 27 4.77 -26.84 -18.93
CA ALA A 27 3.63 -27.57 -18.40
C ALA A 27 2.35 -26.73 -18.47
N LEU A 28 2.41 -25.45 -18.07
CA LEU A 28 1.27 -24.53 -18.08
C LEU A 28 0.75 -24.22 -19.48
N THR A 29 1.63 -24.09 -20.50
CA THR A 29 1.20 -23.83 -21.89
C THR A 29 0.44 -24.98 -22.53
N LYS A 30 0.54 -26.20 -21.98
CA LYS A 30 -0.21 -27.38 -22.44
C LYS A 30 -1.61 -27.50 -21.80
N ARG A 31 -1.92 -26.69 -20.78
CA ARG A 31 -3.19 -26.74 -20.05
C ARG A 31 -4.27 -25.91 -20.73
N LYS A 32 -5.53 -26.26 -20.47
CA LYS A 32 -6.66 -25.46 -20.95
C LYS A 32 -6.76 -24.17 -20.13
N LYS A 33 -7.32 -23.11 -20.73
CA LYS A 33 -7.56 -21.84 -20.04
C LYS A 33 -8.37 -22.02 -18.75
N ALA A 34 -9.41 -22.87 -18.76
CA ALA A 34 -10.22 -23.14 -17.58
C ALA A 34 -9.40 -23.77 -16.45
N GLU A 35 -8.56 -24.77 -16.77
CA GLU A 35 -7.69 -25.42 -15.78
C GLU A 35 -6.69 -24.43 -15.15
N LEU A 36 -6.16 -23.50 -15.95
CA LEU A 36 -5.28 -22.46 -15.44
C LEU A 36 -6.00 -21.48 -14.52
N VAL A 37 -7.26 -21.14 -14.82
CA VAL A 37 -8.09 -20.29 -13.95
C VAL A 37 -8.37 -20.98 -12.63
N GLU A 38 -8.75 -22.26 -12.63
CA GLU A 38 -8.98 -23.02 -11.39
C GLU A 38 -7.73 -23.08 -10.50
N VAL A 39 -6.56 -23.39 -11.08
CA VAL A 39 -5.29 -23.40 -10.33
C VAL A 39 -4.98 -22.03 -9.72
N LEU A 40 -5.22 -20.94 -10.45
CA LEU A 40 -5.04 -19.59 -9.91
C LEU A 40 -6.01 -19.30 -8.75
N MET A 41 -7.24 -19.82 -8.82
CA MET A 41 -8.23 -19.68 -7.74
C MET A 41 -7.86 -20.52 -6.51
N GLU A 42 -7.39 -21.75 -6.68
CA GLU A 42 -6.88 -22.58 -5.59
C GLU A 42 -5.71 -21.90 -4.88
N LEU A 43 -4.76 -21.35 -5.64
CA LEU A 43 -3.62 -20.60 -5.06
C LEU A 43 -4.08 -19.33 -4.33
N ALA A 44 -5.04 -18.59 -4.89
CA ALA A 44 -5.58 -17.40 -4.24
C ALA A 44 -6.38 -17.71 -2.97
N GLN A 45 -7.07 -18.86 -2.92
CA GLN A 45 -7.77 -19.33 -1.73
C GLN A 45 -6.81 -19.77 -0.62
N GLY A 46 -5.67 -20.37 -1.00
CA GLY A 46 -4.64 -20.81 -0.06
C GLY A 46 -3.70 -19.71 0.42
N ASP A 47 -3.53 -18.65 -0.38
CA ASP A 47 -2.57 -17.57 -0.11
C ASP A 47 -3.18 -16.19 -0.42
N ARG A 48 -3.36 -15.39 0.65
CA ARG A 48 -3.91 -14.04 0.58
C ARG A 48 -3.00 -13.07 -0.19
N GLY A 49 -1.68 -13.24 -0.14
CA GLY A 49 -0.74 -12.48 -0.96
C GLY A 49 -0.94 -12.75 -2.45
N VAL A 50 -1.22 -13.99 -2.83
CA VAL A 50 -1.55 -14.35 -4.22
C VAL A 50 -2.88 -13.72 -4.65
N LEU A 51 -3.93 -13.79 -3.83
CA LEU A 51 -5.21 -13.13 -4.13
C LEU A 51 -5.05 -11.61 -4.36
N ARG A 52 -4.29 -10.93 -3.49
CA ARG A 52 -3.95 -9.50 -3.63
C ARG A 52 -3.28 -9.23 -4.99
N LYS A 53 -2.20 -9.97 -5.30
CA LYS A 53 -1.44 -9.81 -6.54
C LYS A 53 -2.28 -10.03 -7.79
N LEU A 54 -3.16 -11.02 -7.77
CA LEU A 54 -4.06 -11.32 -8.90
C LEU A 54 -5.10 -10.21 -9.08
N THR A 55 -5.76 -9.78 -8.01
CA THR A 55 -6.76 -8.70 -8.05
C THR A 55 -6.15 -7.41 -8.60
N ALA A 56 -4.97 -7.04 -8.10
CA ALA A 56 -4.24 -5.85 -8.56
C ALA A 56 -3.78 -5.96 -10.03
N ARG A 57 -3.38 -7.16 -10.47
CA ARG A 57 -2.90 -7.42 -11.83
C ARG A 57 -4.02 -7.42 -12.87
N PHE A 58 -5.22 -7.85 -12.50
CA PHE A 58 -6.35 -7.97 -13.41
C PHE A 58 -7.38 -6.83 -13.30
N ASP A 59 -7.08 -5.81 -12.48
CA ASP A 59 -7.93 -4.63 -12.29
C ASP A 59 -9.40 -5.00 -12.01
N VAL A 60 -9.59 -5.99 -11.14
CA VAL A 60 -10.93 -6.47 -10.81
C VAL A 60 -11.66 -5.38 -10.05
N ALA A 61 -12.66 -4.77 -10.69
CA ALA A 61 -13.48 -3.73 -10.09
C ALA A 61 -14.19 -4.29 -8.85
N MET A 62 -13.86 -3.72 -7.70
CA MET A 62 -14.48 -4.07 -6.43
C MET A 62 -15.69 -3.18 -6.18
N THR A 63 -16.73 -3.73 -5.57
CA THR A 63 -17.77 -2.89 -4.97
C THR A 63 -17.16 -2.05 -3.84
N LEU A 64 -17.76 -0.90 -3.52
CA LEU A 64 -17.28 -0.06 -2.43
C LEU A 64 -17.17 -0.84 -1.11
N ASP A 65 -18.18 -1.63 -0.77
CA ASP A 65 -18.18 -2.45 0.46
C ASP A 65 -17.02 -3.45 0.47
N ALA A 66 -16.75 -4.10 -0.66
CA ALA A 66 -15.64 -5.03 -0.79
C ALA A 66 -14.29 -4.28 -0.68
N LEU A 67 -14.17 -3.09 -1.28
CA LEU A 67 -12.96 -2.29 -1.24
C LEU A 67 -12.68 -1.78 0.19
N VAL A 68 -13.71 -1.34 0.92
CA VAL A 68 -13.61 -0.95 2.33
C VAL A 68 -13.21 -2.14 3.19
N ALA A 69 -13.86 -3.29 3.02
CA ALA A 69 -13.53 -4.50 3.78
C ALA A 69 -12.10 -4.98 3.51
N ALA A 70 -11.67 -5.01 2.25
CA ALA A 70 -10.30 -5.38 1.89
C ALA A 70 -9.28 -4.37 2.44
N THR A 71 -9.58 -3.08 2.42
CA THR A 71 -8.68 -2.07 2.99
C THR A 71 -8.54 -2.24 4.49
N ARG A 72 -9.62 -2.48 5.24
CA ARG A 72 -9.53 -2.79 6.68
C ARG A 72 -8.68 -4.02 6.94
N GLN A 73 -8.85 -5.06 6.12
CA GLN A 73 -8.04 -6.25 6.25
C GLN A 73 -6.56 -5.96 5.99
N HIS A 74 -6.23 -5.15 4.98
CA HIS A 74 -4.84 -4.77 4.72
C HIS A 74 -4.27 -3.83 5.79
N ILE A 75 -5.08 -2.97 6.41
CA ILE A 75 -4.65 -2.22 7.59
C ILE A 75 -4.30 -3.21 8.70
N ALA A 76 -5.20 -4.14 9.01
CA ALA A 76 -4.97 -5.14 10.05
C ALA A 76 -3.72 -5.99 9.76
N ASP A 77 -3.55 -6.46 8.53
CA ASP A 77 -2.38 -7.26 8.11
C ASP A 77 -1.07 -6.42 8.19
N ALA A 78 -1.11 -5.13 7.80
CA ALA A 78 0.06 -4.24 7.84
C ALA A 78 0.49 -3.91 9.27
N THR A 79 -0.49 -3.75 10.16
CA THR A 79 -0.28 -3.36 11.56
C THR A 79 -0.24 -4.55 12.52
N ASP A 80 -0.32 -5.78 12.02
CA ASP A 80 -0.19 -6.99 12.83
C ASP A 80 1.28 -7.13 13.26
N PHE A 81 1.51 -7.30 14.56
CA PHE A 81 2.82 -7.60 15.10
C PHE A 81 2.66 -8.41 16.39
N ASP A 82 3.68 -9.18 16.73
CA ASP A 82 3.71 -9.91 17.98
C ASP A 82 4.10 -8.96 19.13
N GLU A 83 3.18 -8.72 20.06
CA GLU A 83 3.45 -7.87 21.24
C GLU A 83 4.66 -8.36 22.07
N ARG A 84 5.03 -9.64 21.96
CA ARG A 84 6.23 -10.20 22.61
C ARG A 84 7.53 -9.63 22.04
N ASP A 85 7.48 -9.08 20.83
CA ASP A 85 8.59 -8.42 20.15
C ASP A 85 8.56 -6.89 20.30
N ALA A 86 7.69 -6.35 21.16
CA ALA A 86 7.68 -4.92 21.46
C ALA A 86 9.05 -4.41 21.96
N ASN A 87 9.41 -3.19 21.55
CA ASN A 87 10.71 -2.55 21.74
C ASN A 87 11.87 -3.25 21.01
N ARG A 88 11.57 -3.91 19.89
CA ARG A 88 12.55 -4.44 18.94
C ARG A 88 12.14 -4.05 17.52
N ASN A 89 13.08 -4.19 16.59
CA ASN A 89 12.73 -4.19 15.18
C ASN A 89 12.16 -5.56 14.83
N PHE A 90 10.93 -5.57 14.33
CA PHE A 90 10.21 -6.76 13.88
C PHE A 90 9.89 -6.66 12.39
N ASP A 91 9.78 -7.81 11.74
CA ASP A 91 9.29 -7.88 10.37
C ASP A 91 7.81 -7.45 10.34
N TYR A 92 7.42 -6.70 9.31
CA TYR A 92 6.05 -6.27 9.07
C TYR A 92 5.70 -6.41 7.57
N ASP A 93 4.41 -6.44 7.24
CA ASP A 93 3.94 -6.59 5.86
C ASP A 93 3.93 -5.23 5.12
N ASP A 94 5.07 -4.85 4.55
CA ASP A 94 5.23 -3.67 3.69
C ASP A 94 4.32 -3.71 2.44
N GLU A 95 4.10 -4.91 1.89
CA GLU A 95 3.18 -5.14 0.78
C GLU A 95 1.72 -4.83 1.18
N ALA A 96 1.32 -5.07 2.44
CA ALA A 96 0.02 -4.68 2.96
C ALA A 96 -0.15 -3.15 2.96
N TYR A 97 0.84 -2.38 3.41
CA TYR A 97 0.81 -0.91 3.31
C TYR A 97 0.65 -0.44 1.86
N SER A 98 1.39 -1.07 0.93
CA SER A 98 1.25 -0.78 -0.50
C SER A 98 -0.19 -1.02 -1.01
N GLN A 99 -0.88 -2.06 -0.53
CA GLN A 99 -2.29 -2.27 -0.87
C GLN A 99 -3.23 -1.28 -0.21
N VAL A 100 -2.98 -0.87 1.04
CA VAL A 100 -3.76 0.18 1.71
C VAL A 100 -3.70 1.47 0.89
N LYS A 101 -2.50 1.92 0.51
CA LYS A 101 -2.29 3.09 -0.34
C LYS A 101 -3.09 3.00 -1.65
N ARG A 102 -2.95 1.87 -2.36
CA ARG A 102 -3.66 1.63 -3.63
C ARG A 102 -5.18 1.69 -3.45
N ASN A 103 -5.72 1.07 -2.42
CA ASN A 103 -7.16 1.04 -2.21
C ASN A 103 -7.70 2.43 -1.83
N LEU A 104 -6.96 3.21 -1.04
CA LEU A 104 -7.30 4.60 -0.75
C LEU A 104 -7.33 5.45 -2.03
N GLU A 105 -6.33 5.29 -2.91
CA GLU A 105 -6.32 5.94 -4.23
C GLU A 105 -7.53 5.53 -5.09
N CYS A 106 -7.90 4.24 -5.11
CA CYS A 106 -9.09 3.76 -5.81
C CYS A 106 -10.39 4.36 -5.25
N MET A 107 -10.52 4.47 -3.92
CA MET A 107 -11.68 5.13 -3.30
C MET A 107 -11.75 6.61 -3.66
N ILE A 108 -10.62 7.32 -3.60
CA ILE A 108 -10.55 8.74 -3.99
C ILE A 108 -10.93 8.91 -5.46
N GLY A 109 -10.36 8.09 -6.35
CA GLY A 109 -10.63 8.13 -7.79
C GLY A 109 -12.08 7.82 -8.17
N SER A 110 -12.80 7.09 -7.33
CA SER A 110 -14.22 6.77 -7.49
C SER A 110 -15.17 7.74 -6.74
N GLY A 111 -14.63 8.84 -6.20
CA GLY A 111 -15.42 9.87 -5.50
C GLY A 111 -15.78 9.50 -4.06
N GLN A 112 -15.19 8.45 -3.49
CA GLN A 112 -15.48 7.92 -2.16
C GLN A 112 -14.50 8.48 -1.10
N LEU A 113 -14.21 9.79 -1.17
CA LEU A 113 -13.23 10.45 -0.32
C LEU A 113 -13.55 10.30 1.18
N GLN A 114 -14.83 10.37 1.57
CA GLN A 114 -15.25 10.21 2.97
C GLN A 114 -14.91 8.81 3.52
N HIS A 115 -15.06 7.75 2.70
CA HIS A 115 -14.66 6.41 3.10
C HIS A 115 -13.14 6.30 3.26
N ALA A 116 -12.38 6.91 2.35
CA ALA A 116 -10.92 6.97 2.43
C ALA A 116 -10.45 7.73 3.70
N MET A 117 -11.13 8.82 4.09
CA MET A 117 -10.85 9.56 5.32
C MET A 117 -11.04 8.72 6.58
N LEU A 118 -12.11 7.91 6.64
CA LEU A 118 -12.39 7.03 7.77
C LEU A 118 -11.32 5.93 7.91
N LEU A 119 -10.92 5.33 6.79
CA LEU A 119 -9.88 4.30 6.77
C LEU A 119 -8.49 4.86 7.06
N ALA A 120 -8.21 6.10 6.66
CA ALA A 120 -6.98 6.79 7.03
C ALA A 120 -6.89 7.06 8.54
N LEU A 121 -8.00 7.39 9.21
CA LEU A 121 -8.05 7.49 10.68
C LEU A 121 -7.78 6.15 11.36
N GLU A 122 -8.37 5.07 10.82
CA GLU A 122 -8.15 3.71 11.30
C GLU A 122 -6.67 3.29 11.15
N LEU A 123 -6.07 3.60 9.99
CA LEU A 123 -4.64 3.40 9.74
C LEU A 123 -3.76 4.21 10.70
N MET A 124 -4.06 5.49 10.92
CA MET A 124 -3.30 6.32 11.86
C MET A 124 -3.31 5.71 13.25
N LYS A 125 -4.49 5.32 13.74
CA LYS A 125 -4.64 4.74 15.08
C LYS A 125 -3.85 3.44 15.26
N GLN A 126 -3.93 2.53 14.30
CA GLN A 126 -3.26 1.23 14.39
C GLN A 126 -1.77 1.34 14.07
N GLY A 127 -1.42 2.03 12.99
CA GLY A 127 -0.04 2.23 12.55
C GLY A 127 0.79 3.01 13.56
N SER A 128 0.25 4.08 14.16
CA SER A 128 0.96 4.82 15.21
C SER A 128 1.21 3.96 16.46
N SER A 129 0.27 3.07 16.82
CA SER A 129 0.50 2.07 17.88
C SER A 129 1.58 1.05 17.50
N GLN A 130 1.70 0.67 16.22
CA GLN A 130 2.76 -0.23 15.77
C GLN A 130 4.13 0.46 15.83
N VAL A 131 4.22 1.72 15.39
CA VAL A 131 5.46 2.53 15.47
C VAL A 131 5.90 2.70 16.92
N GLU A 132 4.97 2.99 17.84
CA GLU A 132 5.24 3.11 19.28
C GLU A 132 5.88 1.83 19.87
N MET A 133 5.58 0.66 19.30
CA MET A 133 6.09 -0.63 19.77
C MET A 133 7.39 -1.05 19.08
N SER A 134 7.85 -0.30 18.07
CA SER A 134 9.11 -0.53 17.37
C SER A 134 10.23 0.33 17.96
N ASP A 135 11.47 -0.17 17.97
CA ASP A 135 12.64 0.60 18.43
C ASP A 135 13.00 1.73 17.43
N GLU A 136 13.01 1.42 16.13
CA GLU A 136 13.34 2.38 15.08
C GLU A 136 12.11 2.97 14.35
N GLY A 137 10.92 2.38 14.52
CA GLY A 137 9.71 2.88 13.85
C GLY A 137 9.73 2.72 12.33
N LEU A 138 10.27 1.59 11.84
CA LEU A 138 10.58 1.34 10.42
C LEU A 138 9.41 1.57 9.46
N MET A 139 8.17 1.37 9.92
CA MET A 139 6.93 1.52 9.16
C MET A 139 6.40 2.97 9.07
N THR A 140 7.07 3.94 9.69
CA THR A 140 6.61 5.35 9.71
C THR A 140 6.41 5.92 8.30
N ASP A 141 7.36 5.67 7.41
CA ASP A 141 7.32 6.19 6.04
C ASP A 141 6.18 5.54 5.25
N ASP A 142 5.96 4.23 5.39
CA ASP A 142 4.88 3.51 4.71
C ASP A 142 3.49 4.01 5.15
N ILE A 143 3.30 4.22 6.46
CA ILE A 143 2.08 4.83 7.01
C ILE A 143 1.91 6.24 6.42
N GLN A 144 2.95 7.07 6.47
CA GLN A 144 2.90 8.44 5.98
C GLN A 144 2.58 8.49 4.47
N GLU A 145 3.15 7.61 3.67
CA GLU A 145 2.83 7.49 2.24
C GLU A 145 1.36 7.16 1.99
N CYS A 146 0.79 6.23 2.76
CA CYS A 146 -0.63 5.90 2.69
C CYS A 146 -1.51 7.11 3.06
N LEU A 147 -1.17 7.84 4.12
CA LEU A 147 -1.95 8.99 4.57
C LEU A 147 -1.87 10.19 3.60
N ASN A 148 -0.70 10.38 2.98
CA ASN A 148 -0.47 11.48 2.06
C ASN A 148 -1.37 11.46 0.83
N VAL A 149 -1.86 10.29 0.38
CA VAL A 149 -2.81 10.23 -0.75
C VAL A 149 -4.15 10.89 -0.39
N VAL A 150 -4.62 10.69 0.84
CA VAL A 150 -5.86 11.29 1.35
C VAL A 150 -5.66 12.78 1.63
N ILE A 151 -4.54 13.15 2.26
CA ILE A 151 -4.19 14.56 2.51
C ILE A 151 -4.12 15.35 1.19
N ALA A 152 -3.49 14.79 0.16
CA ALA A 152 -3.39 15.42 -1.15
C ALA A 152 -4.76 15.59 -1.83
N ALA A 153 -5.67 14.63 -1.66
CA ALA A 153 -7.04 14.73 -2.16
C ALA A 153 -7.85 15.81 -1.40
N LEU A 154 -7.72 15.87 -0.07
CA LEU A 154 -8.39 16.87 0.76
C LEU A 154 -8.01 18.31 0.39
N ARG A 155 -6.75 18.56 0.00
CA ARG A 155 -6.33 19.89 -0.48
C ARG A 155 -7.10 20.40 -1.71
N LYS A 156 -7.73 19.50 -2.46
CA LYS A 156 -8.43 19.81 -3.72
C LYS A 156 -9.93 19.54 -3.64
N CYS A 157 -10.44 19.18 -2.47
CA CYS A 157 -11.84 18.81 -2.30
C CYS A 157 -12.71 20.03 -1.99
N ASP A 158 -14.02 19.86 -2.20
CA ASP A 158 -15.04 20.87 -1.90
C ASP A 158 -15.75 20.59 -0.55
N LEU A 159 -15.14 19.78 0.33
CA LEU A 159 -15.71 19.52 1.66
C LEU A 159 -15.70 20.78 2.53
N PRO A 160 -16.66 20.91 3.47
CA PRO A 160 -16.67 22.02 4.42
C PRO A 160 -15.36 22.11 5.19
N ALA A 161 -14.82 23.33 5.34
CA ALA A 161 -13.56 23.54 6.04
C ALA A 161 -13.58 22.99 7.48
N ALA A 162 -14.71 23.11 8.18
CA ALA A 162 -14.88 22.55 9.52
C ALA A 162 -14.73 21.02 9.56
N GLU A 163 -15.20 20.31 8.53
CA GLU A 163 -15.09 18.85 8.43
C GLU A 163 -13.63 18.43 8.25
N VAL A 164 -12.88 19.10 7.36
CA VAL A 164 -11.46 18.81 7.14
C VAL A 164 -10.62 19.16 8.38
N ILE A 165 -10.90 20.29 9.04
CA ILE A 165 -10.21 20.68 10.27
C ILE A 165 -10.47 19.65 11.39
N ALA A 166 -11.72 19.21 11.56
CA ALA A 166 -12.06 18.19 12.54
C ALA A 166 -11.36 16.85 12.25
N TRP A 167 -11.27 16.46 10.97
CA TRP A 167 -10.52 15.28 10.57
C TRP A 167 -9.03 15.41 10.87
N CYS A 168 -8.40 16.56 10.59
CA CYS A 168 -7.00 16.81 10.97
C CYS A 168 -6.78 16.69 12.49
N SER A 169 -7.68 17.24 13.29
CA SER A 169 -7.61 17.11 14.76
C SER A 169 -7.72 15.65 15.18
N ALA A 170 -8.68 14.89 14.63
CA ALA A 170 -8.83 13.47 14.93
C ALA A 170 -7.59 12.65 14.52
N MET A 171 -6.92 13.00 13.42
CA MET A 171 -5.66 12.36 13.01
C MET A 171 -4.56 12.60 14.06
N VAL A 172 -4.39 13.84 14.51
CA VAL A 172 -3.41 14.18 15.57
C VAL A 172 -3.74 13.49 16.89
N ASP A 173 -5.02 13.44 17.27
CA ASP A 173 -5.47 12.78 18.51
C ASP A 173 -5.23 11.26 18.50
N ASN A 174 -5.16 10.64 17.31
CA ASN A 174 -4.86 9.21 17.14
C ASN A 174 -3.37 8.91 16.89
N ASP A 175 -2.53 9.93 16.71
CA ASP A 175 -1.08 9.76 16.54
C ASP A 175 -0.39 9.71 17.91
N ARG A 176 -0.10 8.49 18.38
CA ARG A 176 0.56 8.23 19.65
C ARG A 176 2.03 8.67 19.69
N VAL A 177 2.72 8.60 18.56
CA VAL A 177 4.13 8.99 18.46
C VAL A 177 4.30 10.48 18.13
N GLY A 178 3.24 11.11 17.62
CA GLY A 178 3.10 12.57 17.51
C GLY A 178 3.83 13.22 16.33
N PHE A 179 4.43 12.42 15.45
CA PHE A 179 5.17 12.92 14.29
C PHE A 179 4.66 12.40 12.93
N ILE A 180 3.77 11.40 12.88
CA ILE A 180 3.34 10.77 11.62
C ILE A 180 2.54 11.78 10.80
N ALA A 181 3.03 12.12 9.60
CA ALA A 181 2.41 13.10 8.71
C ALA A 181 2.12 14.47 9.35
N SER A 182 2.78 14.81 10.46
CA SER A 182 2.50 15.99 11.28
C SER A 182 2.57 17.29 10.48
N GLU A 183 3.63 17.50 9.69
CA GLU A 183 3.78 18.67 8.83
C GLU A 183 2.68 18.77 7.77
N SER A 184 2.33 17.64 7.15
CA SER A 184 1.30 17.56 6.11
C SER A 184 -0.09 17.88 6.65
N LEU A 185 -0.41 17.37 7.85
CA LEU A 185 -1.66 17.62 8.56
C LEU A 185 -1.76 19.08 9.03
N GLN A 186 -0.69 19.62 9.63
CA GLN A 186 -0.62 21.03 10.06
C GLN A 186 -0.82 21.97 8.86
N SER A 187 -0.16 21.68 7.74
CA SER A 187 -0.29 22.45 6.50
C SER A 187 -1.72 22.42 5.95
N LEU A 188 -2.37 21.25 5.96
CA LEU A 188 -3.76 21.08 5.55
C LEU A 188 -4.72 21.86 6.46
N GLN A 189 -4.55 21.74 7.78
CA GLN A 189 -5.38 22.44 8.77
C GLN A 189 -5.27 23.96 8.62
N ASN A 190 -4.05 24.48 8.48
CA ASN A 190 -3.79 25.91 8.27
C ASN A 190 -4.42 26.43 6.97
N HIS A 191 -4.44 25.62 5.91
CA HIS A 191 -5.08 25.97 4.66
C HIS A 191 -6.60 26.18 4.85
N PHE A 192 -7.27 25.21 5.49
CA PHE A 192 -8.72 25.28 5.70
C PHE A 192 -9.14 26.29 6.77
N GLN A 193 -8.33 26.56 7.79
CA GLN A 193 -8.58 27.65 8.74
C GLN A 193 -8.58 29.01 8.06
N LYS A 194 -7.67 29.24 7.11
CA LYS A 194 -7.63 30.48 6.31
C LYS A 194 -8.84 30.62 5.38
N LEU A 195 -9.38 29.50 4.90
CA LEU A 195 -10.61 29.51 4.08
C LEU A 195 -11.85 29.79 4.94
N ALA A 196 -11.93 29.22 6.14
CA ALA A 196 -13.06 29.42 7.05
C ALA A 196 -13.14 30.84 7.65
N ALA A 197 -12.00 31.55 7.70
CA ALA A 197 -11.92 32.92 8.20
C ALA A 197 -12.24 34.00 7.15
N ARG A 198 -12.56 33.61 5.90
CA ARG A 198 -12.96 34.49 4.81
C ARG A 198 -14.47 34.52 4.66
#